data_AF-A0A3A5YWI4-F1
#
_entry.id   AF-A0A3A5YWI4-F1
#
_cell.length_a   1.000
_cell.length_b   1.000
_cell.length_c   1.000
_cell.angle_alpha   90.00
_cell.angle_beta   90.00
_cell.angle_gamma   90.00
#
_symmetry.space_group_name_H-M   'P 1'
#
loop_
_entity.id
_entity.type
_entity.pdbx_description
1 polymer ?
#
loop_
_entity_poly.entity_id
_entity_poly.type
_entity_poly.pdbx_seq_one_letter_code
_entity_poly.pdbx_strand_id
1 'polypeptide(L)'
;MDKVIKQIHSQDAGFKLSPKKSGETSLNLSNVILNFLVDKPLSRGDEISVSFNLYKEDFLRCLSYIVMHLPLYRSSSQESMKITFSTGMFASLYNPIEEFFGASEIQRYDVNLLYRLDGRIYLNGLKKGTFSLRNYLVENNTTLSFLKDEKGEYSLRMEMGDLENVVLETDVLPLSSIIAQFRPYITAIKSKPFILLAGISGTGKSRIVRQLAYATGGENPDEVKKPYNYEMIQVRPNWHDSTELLGYETRISGETEYVLTDFLRFLAKAWYFEETPFFLCLDEMNLAPVEQYFAEYLSVLETRKLNNGRIISDSLLPPLNNYGKKGNTWVGDIMMNDLFGKDWKINGKSVEKNKEREARLREQFRTEGIALPPNLIVMGTVNMDETTFSFSRKVLDRAMTIEMNKVDFSGGLTKKDCRVAPIASEIILPNAVEAMDVYEANQIICDHVISYLTEINGTLEGTPFKVAYRTRNEFILYVLANLQYEGNDVCYRMIRALDEMTLMKVLSRIEGDKNKLMNLKQTGCVLDDLATQIKQSLEKVYQDFDASDNEKSIYNDWDKESVSLCKLKEMKRKLDNTYYCTFWS
;
A
#
# COMPACT_ATOMS: atom_id res chain seq x y z
N MET A 1 36.94 -22.99 11.53
CA MET A 1 35.98 -23.92 10.89
C MET A 1 35.79 -23.46 9.47
N ASP A 2 36.21 -24.28 8.52
CA ASP A 2 35.99 -23.99 7.12
C ASP A 2 34.54 -24.36 6.76
N LYS A 3 33.86 -23.48 6.00
CA LYS A 3 32.44 -23.61 5.64
C LYS A 3 32.27 -23.51 4.14
N VAL A 4 31.55 -24.46 3.55
CA VAL A 4 31.07 -24.38 2.16
C VAL A 4 29.56 -24.62 2.14
N ILE A 5 28.83 -23.82 1.36
CA ILE A 5 27.37 -23.87 1.31
C ILE A 5 26.84 -24.43 -0.01
N LYS A 6 25.68 -25.05 0.04
CA LYS A 6 24.88 -25.46 -1.12
C LYS A 6 23.44 -25.00 -0.95
N GLN A 7 22.97 -24.23 -1.92
CA GLN A 7 21.55 -23.99 -2.08
C GLN A 7 20.86 -25.22 -2.68
N ILE A 8 19.71 -25.60 -2.11
CA ILE A 8 18.91 -26.72 -2.59
C ILE A 8 18.04 -26.26 -3.75
N HIS A 9 18.16 -26.95 -4.89
CA HIS A 9 17.33 -26.72 -6.06
C HIS A 9 16.34 -27.87 -6.28
N SER A 10 15.46 -27.71 -7.27
CA SER A 10 14.33 -28.61 -7.54
C SER A 10 14.69 -30.10 -7.68
N GLN A 11 15.87 -30.42 -8.20
CA GLN A 11 16.35 -31.80 -8.36
C GLN A 11 16.80 -32.45 -7.04
N ASP A 12 17.25 -31.65 -6.08
CA ASP A 12 17.78 -32.12 -4.80
C ASP A 12 16.68 -32.18 -3.73
N ALA A 13 15.62 -31.38 -3.88
CA ALA A 13 14.56 -31.23 -2.88
C ALA A 13 13.56 -32.39 -2.84
N GLY A 14 13.08 -32.72 -1.64
CA GLY A 14 11.93 -33.61 -1.42
C GLY A 14 10.59 -32.88 -1.55
N PHE A 15 10.55 -31.60 -1.16
CA PHE A 15 9.40 -30.71 -1.25
C PHE A 15 9.67 -29.51 -2.16
N LYS A 16 8.65 -29.06 -2.88
CA LYS A 16 8.75 -28.03 -3.91
C LYS A 16 7.63 -27.01 -3.82
N LEU A 17 7.92 -25.79 -4.24
CA LEU A 17 6.94 -24.70 -4.32
C LEU A 17 6.07 -24.76 -5.59
N SER A 18 6.48 -25.54 -6.59
CA SER A 18 5.78 -25.69 -7.88
C SER A 18 5.77 -27.16 -8.34
N PRO A 19 4.82 -27.56 -9.23
CA PRO A 19 4.68 -28.94 -9.69
C PRO A 19 5.81 -29.32 -10.67
N LYS A 20 6.98 -29.66 -10.13
CA LYS A 20 8.15 -30.12 -10.89
C LYS A 20 8.44 -31.59 -10.59
N LYS A 21 8.80 -32.37 -11.61
CA LYS A 21 9.28 -33.76 -11.48
C LYS A 21 10.77 -33.78 -11.09
N SER A 22 11.23 -34.86 -10.46
CA SER A 22 12.62 -35.10 -10.10
C SER A 22 12.82 -36.61 -10.00
N GLY A 23 13.65 -37.15 -10.90
CA GLY A 23 14.06 -38.55 -10.89
C GLY A 23 15.25 -38.84 -9.97
N GLU A 24 16.02 -37.83 -9.60
CA GLU A 24 17.24 -37.99 -8.81
C GLU A 24 16.90 -38.24 -7.33
N THR A 25 17.48 -39.29 -6.73
CA THR A 25 17.41 -39.60 -5.29
C THR A 25 18.65 -39.16 -4.52
N SER A 26 19.61 -38.59 -5.25
CA SER A 26 20.90 -38.13 -4.79
C SER A 26 20.96 -36.61 -4.79
N LEU A 27 21.98 -36.05 -4.15
CA LEU A 27 22.16 -34.60 -4.03
C LEU A 27 23.36 -34.16 -4.86
N ASN A 28 23.12 -33.32 -5.86
CA ASN A 28 24.16 -32.87 -6.80
C ASN A 28 25.09 -31.83 -6.14
N LEU A 29 26.40 -31.99 -6.27
CA LEU A 29 27.41 -31.14 -5.66
C LEU A 29 28.22 -30.34 -6.69
N SER A 30 28.72 -29.19 -6.25
CA SER A 30 29.68 -28.40 -7.03
C SER A 30 31.11 -28.92 -6.83
N ASN A 31 32.01 -28.57 -7.76
CA ASN A 31 33.45 -28.83 -7.60
C ASN A 31 34.05 -28.20 -6.33
N VAL A 32 33.47 -27.09 -5.85
CA VAL A 32 33.90 -26.44 -4.61
C VAL A 32 33.66 -27.36 -3.41
N ILE A 33 32.49 -28.00 -3.35
CA ILE A 33 32.17 -28.94 -2.26
C ILE A 33 32.98 -30.23 -2.41
N LEU A 34 33.21 -30.71 -3.63
CA LEU A 34 34.09 -31.85 -3.88
C LEU A 34 35.50 -31.62 -3.31
N ASN A 35 36.11 -30.49 -3.66
CA ASN A 35 37.45 -30.13 -3.19
C ASN A 35 37.49 -29.88 -1.67
N PHE A 36 36.36 -29.52 -1.07
CA PHE A 36 36.23 -29.36 0.37
C PHE A 36 36.19 -30.71 1.11
N LEU A 37 35.51 -31.70 0.53
CA LEU A 37 35.32 -33.01 1.15
C LEU A 37 36.50 -33.96 0.97
N VAL A 38 37.34 -33.72 -0.05
CA VAL A 38 38.42 -34.64 -0.44
C VAL A 38 39.74 -33.92 -0.58
N ASP A 39 40.75 -34.35 0.16
CA ASP A 39 42.09 -33.77 0.13
C ASP A 39 42.91 -34.23 -1.10
N LYS A 40 42.40 -35.20 -1.88
CA LYS A 40 43.04 -35.76 -3.09
C LYS A 40 42.09 -35.71 -4.29
N PRO A 41 42.62 -35.50 -5.51
CA PRO A 41 41.79 -35.50 -6.71
C PRO A 41 41.18 -36.89 -6.96
N LEU A 42 39.86 -36.92 -7.15
CA LEU A 42 39.11 -38.12 -7.54
C LEU A 42 39.13 -38.29 -9.07
N SER A 43 39.21 -39.54 -9.52
CA SER A 43 39.02 -39.92 -10.91
C SER A 43 37.54 -40.07 -11.23
N ARG A 44 37.16 -39.87 -12.50
CA ARG A 44 35.79 -40.11 -12.94
C ARG A 44 35.46 -41.60 -12.81
N GLY A 45 34.36 -41.90 -12.13
CA GLY A 45 33.93 -43.25 -11.77
C GLY A 45 34.19 -43.60 -10.29
N ASP A 46 34.96 -42.79 -9.56
CA ASP A 46 35.27 -43.05 -8.17
C ASP A 46 34.05 -42.81 -7.26
N GLU A 47 33.91 -43.69 -6.27
CA GLU A 47 32.93 -43.58 -5.19
C GLU A 47 33.67 -43.73 -3.85
N ILE A 48 33.55 -42.73 -2.97
CA ILE A 48 34.19 -42.74 -1.64
C ILE A 48 33.15 -42.55 -0.55
N SER A 49 33.37 -43.18 0.61
CA SER A 49 32.52 -42.98 1.79
C SER A 49 32.92 -41.71 2.52
N VAL A 50 31.93 -40.89 2.86
CA VAL A 50 32.09 -39.65 3.64
C VAL A 50 31.07 -39.68 4.78
N SER A 51 31.52 -39.32 5.98
CA SER A 51 30.67 -39.29 7.17
C SER A 51 30.42 -37.84 7.60
N PHE A 52 29.17 -37.53 7.90
CA PHE A 52 28.76 -36.23 8.45
C PHE A 52 28.15 -36.39 9.85
N ASN A 53 28.45 -35.47 10.75
CA ASN A 53 27.65 -35.27 11.95
C ASN A 53 26.40 -34.46 11.59
N LEU A 54 25.23 -35.04 11.86
CA LEU A 54 23.91 -34.41 11.71
C LEU A 54 23.36 -34.02 13.08
N TYR A 55 22.55 -32.95 13.13
CA TYR A 55 21.99 -32.40 14.37
C TYR A 55 20.47 -32.52 14.37
N LYS A 56 19.89 -33.15 15.39
CA LYS A 56 18.45 -33.41 15.50
C LYS A 56 17.63 -32.13 15.37
N GLU A 57 18.08 -31.06 16.02
CA GLU A 57 17.44 -29.74 15.99
C GLU A 57 17.21 -29.19 14.57
N ASP A 58 18.18 -29.34 13.67
CA ASP A 58 18.07 -28.82 12.30
C ASP A 58 16.88 -29.50 11.58
N PHE A 59 16.67 -30.80 11.77
CA PHE A 59 15.55 -31.54 11.17
C PHE A 59 14.20 -31.17 11.78
N LEU A 60 14.15 -30.90 13.09
CA LEU A 60 12.94 -30.44 13.76
C LEU A 60 12.53 -29.03 13.29
N ARG A 61 13.50 -28.11 13.12
CA ARG A 61 13.26 -26.79 12.51
C ARG A 61 12.77 -26.93 11.07
N CYS A 62 13.36 -27.81 10.29
CA CYS A 62 12.94 -28.07 8.92
C CYS A 62 11.51 -28.64 8.85
N LEU A 63 11.17 -29.55 9.75
CA LEU A 63 9.81 -30.10 9.87
C LEU A 63 8.81 -28.99 10.21
N SER A 64 9.11 -28.15 11.19
CA SER A 64 8.28 -26.99 11.55
C SER A 64 8.03 -26.08 10.34
N TYR A 65 9.10 -25.77 9.60
CA TYR A 65 9.03 -24.97 8.37
C TYR A 65 8.12 -25.62 7.32
N ILE A 66 8.30 -26.93 7.04
CA ILE A 66 7.48 -27.65 6.07
C ILE A 66 6.01 -27.56 6.47
N VAL A 67 5.68 -27.80 7.74
CA VAL A 67 4.30 -27.75 8.24
C VAL A 67 3.68 -26.37 8.07
N MET A 68 4.41 -25.29 8.35
CA MET A 68 3.93 -23.91 8.21
C MET A 68 3.70 -23.49 6.75
N HIS A 69 4.38 -24.12 5.79
CA HIS A 69 4.36 -23.71 4.37
C HIS A 69 3.59 -24.69 3.47
N LEU A 70 2.84 -25.64 4.04
CA LEU A 70 1.91 -26.45 3.26
C LEU A 70 0.74 -25.57 2.76
N PRO A 71 0.26 -25.79 1.52
CA PRO A 71 0.52 -26.96 0.69
C PRO A 71 1.76 -26.85 -0.21
N LEU A 72 2.61 -27.89 -0.21
CA LEU A 72 3.80 -28.03 -1.06
C LEU A 72 3.64 -29.19 -2.05
N TYR A 73 4.43 -29.24 -3.11
CA TYR A 73 4.47 -30.36 -4.05
C TYR A 73 5.56 -31.36 -3.66
N ARG A 74 5.20 -32.64 -3.54
CA ARG A 74 6.15 -33.74 -3.44
C ARG A 74 6.40 -34.32 -4.81
N SER A 75 7.67 -34.48 -5.15
CA SER A 75 8.07 -35.02 -6.45
C SER A 75 8.46 -36.48 -6.32
N SER A 76 7.84 -37.33 -7.14
CA SER A 76 8.35 -38.67 -7.44
C SER A 76 8.93 -38.69 -8.86
N SER A 77 9.52 -39.81 -9.26
CA SER A 77 10.11 -40.00 -10.58
C SER A 77 9.10 -39.87 -11.74
N GLN A 78 7.80 -39.94 -11.46
CA GLN A 78 6.76 -39.95 -12.50
C GLN A 78 5.75 -38.80 -12.41
N GLU A 79 5.42 -38.28 -11.23
CA GLU A 79 4.44 -37.19 -11.05
C GLU A 79 4.77 -36.29 -9.83
N SER A 80 4.20 -35.08 -9.82
CA SER A 80 4.25 -34.17 -8.67
C SER A 80 2.88 -34.11 -8.00
N MET A 81 2.82 -34.48 -6.73
CA MET A 81 1.59 -34.49 -5.94
C MET A 81 1.57 -33.28 -4.99
N LYS A 82 0.53 -32.45 -5.04
CA LYS A 82 0.32 -31.41 -4.02
C LYS A 82 -0.08 -32.08 -2.71
N ILE A 83 0.69 -31.83 -1.65
CA ILE A 83 0.46 -32.36 -0.31
C ILE A 83 -0.14 -31.25 0.55
N THR A 84 -1.23 -31.57 1.23
CA THR A 84 -1.86 -30.75 2.27
C THR A 84 -1.49 -31.32 3.64
N PHE A 85 -1.62 -30.50 4.68
CA PHE A 85 -1.32 -30.96 6.04
C PHE A 85 -2.33 -32.03 6.48
N SER A 86 -1.81 -33.12 7.06
CA SER A 86 -2.60 -34.16 7.71
C SER A 86 -1.82 -34.75 8.87
N THR A 87 -2.51 -35.28 9.88
CA THR A 87 -1.88 -35.92 11.04
C THR A 87 -0.99 -37.10 10.63
N GLY A 88 -1.41 -37.86 9.61
CA GLY A 88 -0.59 -38.93 9.04
C GLY A 88 0.68 -38.43 8.33
N MET A 89 0.63 -37.26 7.70
CA MET A 89 1.80 -36.64 7.08
C MET A 89 2.83 -36.20 8.14
N PHE A 90 2.38 -35.57 9.23
CA PHE A 90 3.27 -35.19 10.32
C PHE A 90 4.00 -36.41 10.89
N ALA A 91 3.26 -37.49 11.21
CA ALA A 91 3.87 -38.74 11.68
C ALA A 91 4.86 -39.34 10.67
N SER A 92 4.57 -39.25 9.36
CA SER A 92 5.46 -39.76 8.30
C SER A 92 6.79 -39.01 8.16
N LEU A 93 6.88 -37.77 8.66
CA LEU A 93 8.09 -36.97 8.67
C LEU A 93 8.76 -36.92 10.05
N TYR A 94 7.99 -36.95 11.14
CA TYR A 94 8.51 -36.90 12.50
C TYR A 94 9.11 -38.24 12.95
N ASN A 95 8.41 -39.36 12.73
CA ASN A 95 8.86 -40.67 13.21
C ASN A 95 10.24 -41.07 12.65
N PRO A 96 10.58 -40.82 11.37
CA PRO A 96 11.92 -41.11 10.87
C PRO A 96 13.03 -40.27 11.54
N ILE A 97 12.74 -39.06 12.03
CA ILE A 97 13.70 -38.27 12.83
C ILE A 97 13.95 -38.99 14.15
N GLU A 98 12.88 -39.35 14.86
CA GLU A 98 13.00 -40.05 16.15
C GLU A 98 13.67 -41.42 16.03
N GLU A 99 13.36 -42.19 14.99
CA GLU A 99 13.98 -43.49 14.74
C GLU A 99 15.47 -43.39 14.41
N PHE A 100 15.87 -42.36 13.66
CA PHE A 100 17.27 -42.15 13.33
C PHE A 100 18.03 -41.70 14.58
N PHE A 101 17.70 -40.53 15.13
CA PHE A 101 18.44 -39.89 16.22
C PHE A 101 18.28 -40.59 17.58
N GLY A 102 17.13 -41.21 17.83
CA GLY A 102 16.79 -41.74 19.14
C GLY A 102 16.90 -40.67 20.24
N ALA A 103 17.61 -41.02 21.32
CA ALA A 103 17.88 -40.11 22.45
C ALA A 103 19.08 -39.18 22.22
N SER A 104 19.79 -39.29 21.10
CA SER A 104 20.98 -38.49 20.81
C SER A 104 20.64 -37.21 20.04
N GLU A 105 21.27 -36.09 20.41
CA GLU A 105 21.13 -34.82 19.67
C GLU A 105 21.96 -34.76 18.38
N ILE A 106 23.03 -35.57 18.31
CA ILE A 106 23.94 -35.63 17.17
C ILE A 106 24.09 -37.08 16.74
N GLN A 107 24.09 -37.32 15.44
CA GLN A 107 24.30 -38.66 14.89
C GLN A 107 25.15 -38.64 13.63
N ARG A 108 26.01 -39.66 13.53
CA ARG A 108 26.86 -39.89 12.36
C ARG A 108 26.03 -40.41 11.19
N TYR A 109 26.27 -39.83 10.03
CA TYR A 109 25.55 -40.10 8.79
C TYR A 109 26.54 -40.38 7.67
N ASP A 110 26.69 -41.66 7.35
CA ASP A 110 27.62 -42.13 6.31
C ASP A 110 26.93 -42.12 4.94
N VAL A 111 27.51 -41.42 3.97
CA VAL A 111 27.03 -41.32 2.59
C VAL A 111 28.17 -41.53 1.61
N ASN A 112 27.83 -41.74 0.35
CA ASN A 112 28.83 -41.96 -0.68
C ASN A 112 28.95 -40.74 -1.58
N LEU A 113 30.15 -40.21 -1.73
CA LEU A 113 30.48 -39.20 -2.71
C LEU A 113 30.86 -39.90 -4.03
N LEU A 114 30.00 -39.77 -5.04
CA LEU A 114 30.18 -40.37 -6.36
C LEU A 114 30.59 -39.29 -7.37
N TYR A 115 31.72 -39.48 -8.04
CA TYR A 115 32.11 -38.69 -9.21
C TYR A 115 31.76 -39.46 -10.48
N ARG A 116 30.67 -39.11 -11.16
CA ARG A 116 30.20 -39.85 -12.34
C ARG A 116 31.12 -39.65 -13.56
N LEU A 117 31.03 -40.61 -14.48
CA LEU A 117 31.75 -40.58 -15.78
C LEU A 117 31.40 -39.35 -16.64
N ASP A 118 30.18 -38.81 -16.49
CA ASP A 118 29.71 -37.59 -17.16
C ASP A 118 30.24 -36.28 -16.54
N GLY A 119 31.02 -36.38 -15.45
CA GLY A 119 31.60 -35.24 -14.75
C GLY A 119 30.70 -34.63 -13.67
N ARG A 120 29.52 -35.20 -13.38
CA ARG A 120 28.66 -34.73 -12.28
C ARG A 120 29.02 -35.39 -10.96
N ILE A 121 28.81 -34.69 -9.86
CA ILE A 121 29.20 -35.13 -8.52
C ILE A 121 27.94 -35.26 -7.67
N TYR A 122 27.79 -36.36 -6.96
CA TYR A 122 26.60 -36.62 -6.16
C TYR A 122 26.95 -37.15 -4.78
N LEU A 123 26.17 -36.73 -3.77
CA LEU A 123 26.01 -37.50 -2.54
C LEU A 123 24.89 -38.51 -2.74
N ASN A 124 25.27 -39.77 -2.74
CA ASN A 124 24.42 -40.95 -2.81
C ASN A 124 24.23 -41.57 -1.42
N GLY A 125 23.31 -42.51 -1.31
CA GLY A 125 23.07 -43.22 -0.05
C GLY A 125 22.34 -42.37 0.99
N LEU A 126 21.57 -41.36 0.55
CA LEU A 126 20.88 -40.41 1.42
C LEU A 126 19.75 -41.02 2.27
N LYS A 127 19.48 -42.32 2.17
CA LYS A 127 18.41 -42.99 2.91
C LYS A 127 19.01 -44.00 3.89
N LYS A 128 18.63 -43.90 5.16
CA LYS A 128 19.01 -44.81 6.25
C LYS A 128 17.74 -45.30 6.93
N GLY A 129 17.34 -46.55 6.63
CA GLY A 129 16.04 -47.06 7.06
C GLY A 129 14.89 -46.22 6.51
N THR A 130 14.05 -45.67 7.40
CA THR A 130 12.94 -44.77 7.09
C THR A 130 13.39 -43.32 6.88
N PHE A 131 14.55 -42.94 7.42
CA PHE A 131 15.08 -41.58 7.37
C PHE A 131 15.75 -41.28 6.03
N SER A 132 15.48 -40.09 5.47
CA SER A 132 16.25 -39.56 4.35
C SER A 132 16.42 -38.05 4.47
N LEU A 133 17.66 -37.57 4.34
CA LEU A 133 17.99 -36.14 4.36
C LEU A 133 17.10 -35.35 3.40
N ARG A 134 16.87 -35.91 2.21
CA ARG A 134 16.08 -35.30 1.14
C ARG A 134 14.64 -34.97 1.55
N ASN A 135 14.05 -35.75 2.45
CA ASN A 135 12.68 -35.53 2.90
C ASN A 135 12.50 -34.22 3.66
N TYR A 136 13.59 -33.54 4.05
CA TYR A 136 13.53 -32.29 4.81
C TYR A 136 14.03 -31.08 4.00
N LEU A 137 14.36 -31.29 2.72
CA LEU A 137 14.85 -30.24 1.84
C LEU A 137 13.70 -29.64 1.02
N VAL A 138 13.56 -28.32 1.08
CA VAL A 138 12.60 -27.50 0.33
C VAL A 138 13.34 -26.74 -0.77
N GLU A 139 12.87 -26.83 -2.01
CA GLU A 139 13.45 -26.12 -3.16
C GLU A 139 13.57 -24.62 -2.89
N ASN A 140 14.78 -24.08 -3.07
CA ASN A 140 15.18 -22.68 -2.90
C ASN A 140 15.04 -22.10 -1.48
N ASN A 141 14.59 -22.90 -0.50
CA ASN A 141 14.41 -22.47 0.88
C ASN A 141 15.27 -23.22 1.88
N THR A 142 15.94 -24.30 1.48
CA THR A 142 16.93 -24.98 2.32
C THR A 142 18.33 -24.68 1.84
N THR A 143 19.20 -24.27 2.77
CA THR A 143 20.65 -24.15 2.57
C THR A 143 21.34 -25.24 3.37
N LEU A 144 22.20 -26.02 2.70
CA LEU A 144 23.09 -26.98 3.36
C LEU A 144 24.46 -26.35 3.58
N SER A 145 24.96 -26.41 4.81
CA SER A 145 26.30 -25.95 5.18
C SER A 145 27.19 -27.14 5.54
N PHE A 146 28.24 -27.35 4.75
CA PHE A 146 29.31 -28.31 5.01
C PHE A 146 30.37 -27.63 5.86
N LEU A 147 30.63 -28.16 7.05
CA LEU A 147 31.58 -27.63 8.01
C LEU A 147 32.68 -28.66 8.26
N LYS A 148 33.93 -28.22 8.38
CA LYS A 148 35.08 -29.04 8.82
C LYS A 148 35.63 -28.45 10.11
N ASP A 149 35.64 -29.24 11.17
CA ASP A 149 36.19 -28.82 12.46
C ASP A 149 37.73 -28.92 12.49
N GLU A 150 38.35 -28.44 13.57
CA GLU A 150 39.82 -28.46 13.74
C GLU A 150 40.39 -29.88 13.83
N LYS A 151 39.55 -30.89 14.11
CA LYS A 151 39.91 -32.31 14.15
C LYS A 151 39.72 -33.00 12.80
N GLY A 152 39.21 -32.30 11.78
CA GLY A 152 38.94 -32.82 10.45
C GLY A 152 37.61 -33.56 10.32
N GLU A 153 36.73 -33.50 11.32
CA GLU A 153 35.39 -34.09 11.25
C GLU A 153 34.44 -33.18 10.47
N TYR A 154 33.63 -33.79 9.61
CA TYR A 154 32.64 -33.06 8.83
C TYR A 154 31.29 -33.02 9.55
N SER A 155 30.67 -31.85 9.53
CA SER A 155 29.30 -31.64 9.99
C SER A 155 28.45 -31.08 8.84
N LEU A 156 27.19 -31.50 8.77
CA LEU A 156 26.23 -30.98 7.80
C LEU A 156 25.10 -30.28 8.56
N ARG A 157 25.04 -28.96 8.43
CA ARG A 157 23.99 -28.13 9.03
C ARG A 157 22.95 -27.73 8.00
N MET A 158 21.68 -27.65 8.43
CA MET A 158 20.59 -27.17 7.59
C MET A 158 20.05 -25.86 8.12
N GLU A 159 20.03 -24.86 7.26
CA GLU A 159 19.42 -23.57 7.53
C GLU A 159 18.22 -23.43 6.58
N MET A 160 17.05 -23.20 7.15
CA MET A 160 15.90 -22.75 6.36
C MET A 160 16.06 -21.25 6.13
N GLY A 161 15.74 -20.78 4.93
CA GLY A 161 15.64 -19.34 4.67
C GLY A 161 14.71 -18.70 5.68
N ASP A 162 15.00 -17.47 6.08
CA ASP A 162 14.21 -16.73 7.06
C ASP A 162 12.71 -16.83 6.73
N LEU A 163 11.86 -16.81 7.76
CA LEU A 163 10.42 -16.60 7.62
C LEU A 163 10.08 -15.32 6.83
N GLU A 164 11.08 -14.46 6.59
CA GLU A 164 11.02 -13.25 5.76
C GLU A 164 11.49 -13.46 4.30
N ASN A 165 12.06 -14.62 3.97
CA ASN A 165 12.68 -14.92 2.68
C ASN A 165 12.14 -16.18 2.00
N VAL A 166 10.89 -16.58 2.29
CA VAL A 166 10.05 -17.16 1.23
C VAL A 166 9.66 -16.04 0.28
N VAL A 167 10.66 -15.61 -0.48
CA VAL A 167 10.42 -15.13 -1.83
C VAL A 167 9.89 -16.35 -2.58
N LEU A 168 8.57 -16.58 -2.44
CA LEU A 168 7.81 -16.79 -3.64
C LEU A 168 8.34 -15.73 -4.61
N GLU A 169 8.71 -16.11 -5.82
CA GLU A 169 8.70 -15.15 -6.93
C GLU A 169 7.24 -14.68 -7.16
N THR A 170 6.57 -14.19 -6.12
CA THR A 170 5.62 -13.11 -6.22
C THR A 170 6.47 -11.87 -6.35
N ASP A 171 6.50 -11.33 -7.57
CA ASP A 171 7.03 -10.01 -7.97
C ASP A 171 6.34 -8.85 -7.21
N VAL A 172 6.14 -8.97 -5.91
CA VAL A 172 5.28 -8.12 -5.08
C VAL A 172 6.09 -7.68 -3.88
N LEU A 173 6.23 -6.37 -3.69
CA LEU A 173 6.93 -5.79 -2.55
C LEU A 173 6.30 -6.27 -1.21
N PRO A 174 7.08 -6.38 -0.10
CA PRO A 174 6.51 -6.71 1.22
C PRO A 174 5.42 -5.72 1.64
N LEU A 175 4.39 -6.18 2.34
CA LEU A 175 3.26 -5.34 2.77
C LEU A 175 3.74 -4.14 3.60
N SER A 176 4.74 -4.31 4.46
CA SER A 176 5.37 -3.22 5.23
C SER A 176 6.04 -2.17 4.33
N SER A 177 6.79 -2.60 3.32
CA SER A 177 7.43 -1.71 2.33
C SER A 177 6.42 -0.99 1.43
N ILE A 178 5.32 -1.67 1.07
CA ILE A 178 4.22 -1.08 0.29
C ILE A 178 3.48 -0.07 1.14
N ILE A 179 3.12 -0.43 2.36
CA ILE A 179 2.50 0.50 3.30
C ILE A 179 3.41 1.71 3.47
N ALA A 180 4.73 1.54 3.61
CA ALA A 180 5.67 2.66 3.69
C ALA A 180 5.66 3.54 2.43
N GLN A 181 5.64 2.94 1.23
CA GLN A 181 5.58 3.67 -0.05
C GLN A 181 4.28 4.46 -0.20
N PHE A 182 3.14 3.86 0.12
CA PHE A 182 1.81 4.46 -0.04
C PHE A 182 1.35 5.24 1.20
N ARG A 183 2.13 5.21 2.30
CA ARG A 183 1.77 5.82 3.60
C ARG A 183 1.25 7.25 3.45
N PRO A 184 1.94 8.19 2.77
CA PRO A 184 1.44 9.56 2.70
C PRO A 184 0.04 9.65 2.08
N TYR A 185 -0.23 8.84 1.05
CA TYR A 185 -1.52 8.77 0.37
C TYR A 185 -2.58 8.12 1.25
N ILE A 186 -2.27 6.96 1.85
CA ILE A 186 -3.23 6.23 2.70
C ILE A 186 -3.63 7.07 3.92
N THR A 187 -2.65 7.68 4.60
CA THR A 187 -2.92 8.58 5.73
C THR A 187 -3.76 9.78 5.32
N ALA A 188 -3.50 10.36 4.13
CA ALA A 188 -4.28 11.47 3.60
C ALA A 188 -5.72 11.04 3.26
N ILE A 189 -5.92 9.84 2.71
CA ILE A 189 -7.25 9.28 2.42
C ILE A 189 -8.05 9.14 3.72
N LYS A 190 -7.43 8.58 4.77
CA LYS A 190 -8.07 8.40 6.08
C LYS A 190 -8.49 9.72 6.72
N SER A 191 -7.71 10.79 6.52
CA SER A 191 -8.04 12.10 7.10
C SER A 191 -9.09 12.85 6.29
N LYS A 192 -9.00 12.84 4.96
CA LYS A 192 -9.98 13.44 4.05
C LYS A 192 -9.90 12.75 2.67
N PRO A 193 -10.94 12.05 2.21
CA PRO A 193 -10.91 11.25 0.97
C PRO A 193 -11.11 12.11 -0.30
N PHE A 194 -10.60 13.34 -0.29
CA PHE A 194 -10.45 14.18 -1.48
C PHE A 194 -9.00 14.69 -1.52
N ILE A 195 -8.23 14.24 -2.51
CA ILE A 195 -6.79 14.47 -2.62
C ILE A 195 -6.47 15.16 -3.95
N LEU A 196 -5.58 16.15 -3.91
CA LEU A 196 -4.96 16.78 -5.07
C LEU A 196 -3.53 16.25 -5.20
N LEU A 197 -3.24 15.64 -6.34
CA LEU A 197 -1.90 15.19 -6.72
C LEU A 197 -1.32 16.23 -7.66
N ALA A 198 -0.35 17.00 -7.17
CA ALA A 198 0.29 18.08 -7.90
C ALA A 198 1.72 17.72 -8.29
N GLY A 199 2.17 18.14 -9.45
CA GLY A 199 3.54 17.94 -9.91
C GLY A 199 3.66 18.04 -11.42
N ILE A 200 4.90 18.03 -11.91
CA ILE A 200 5.17 18.11 -13.34
C ILE A 200 4.50 16.96 -14.13
N SER A 201 4.28 17.17 -15.41
CA SER A 201 3.74 16.11 -16.28
C SER A 201 4.70 14.92 -16.32
N GLY A 202 4.14 13.70 -16.37
CA GLY A 202 4.93 12.46 -16.45
C GLY A 202 5.41 11.86 -15.12
N THR A 203 5.08 12.45 -13.96
CA THR A 203 5.47 11.91 -12.63
C THR A 203 4.62 10.74 -12.13
N GLY A 204 3.68 10.25 -12.93
CA GLY A 204 2.85 9.10 -12.58
C GLY A 204 1.66 9.40 -11.66
N LYS A 205 1.18 10.65 -11.61
CA LYS A 205 0.01 11.07 -10.81
C LYS A 205 -1.22 10.18 -11.03
N SER A 206 -1.62 9.96 -12.28
CA SER A 206 -2.79 9.12 -12.57
C SER A 206 -2.48 7.62 -12.42
N ARG A 207 -1.20 7.23 -12.46
CA ARG A 207 -0.73 5.85 -12.23
C ARG A 207 -0.85 5.45 -10.76
N ILE A 208 -0.50 6.33 -9.82
CA ILE A 208 -0.59 6.03 -8.38
C ILE A 208 -2.05 5.76 -7.95
N VAL A 209 -3.02 6.50 -8.49
CA VAL A 209 -4.45 6.29 -8.21
C VAL A 209 -4.88 4.90 -8.68
N ARG A 210 -4.47 4.50 -9.89
CA ARG A 210 -4.78 3.18 -10.43
C ARG A 210 -4.09 2.05 -9.66
N GLN A 211 -2.87 2.27 -9.19
CA GLN A 211 -2.13 1.32 -8.36
C GLN A 211 -2.83 1.06 -7.01
N LEU A 212 -3.32 2.10 -6.35
CA LEU A 212 -4.12 1.96 -5.12
C LEU A 212 -5.42 1.17 -5.35
N ALA A 213 -6.06 1.40 -6.50
CA ALA A 213 -7.24 0.64 -6.88
C ALA A 213 -6.94 -0.86 -7.12
N TYR A 214 -5.86 -1.19 -7.83
CA TYR A 214 -5.41 -2.59 -7.96
C TYR A 214 -5.09 -3.23 -6.60
N ALA A 215 -4.39 -2.50 -5.74
CA ALA A 215 -4.00 -2.99 -4.42
C ALA A 215 -5.20 -3.37 -3.56
N THR A 216 -6.35 -2.71 -3.72
CA THR A 216 -7.54 -2.97 -2.89
C THR A 216 -8.65 -3.72 -3.62
N GLY A 217 -8.66 -3.70 -4.95
CA GLY A 217 -9.64 -4.38 -5.78
C GLY A 217 -9.32 -5.86 -6.00
N GLY A 218 -8.08 -6.29 -5.77
CA GLY A 218 -7.65 -7.69 -5.90
C GLY A 218 -7.59 -8.19 -7.35
N GLU A 219 -7.70 -7.31 -8.33
CA GLU A 219 -7.52 -7.63 -9.75
C GLU A 219 -6.05 -7.49 -10.16
N ASN A 220 -5.59 -8.36 -11.05
CA ASN A 220 -4.21 -8.34 -11.52
C ASN A 220 -4.03 -7.31 -12.67
N PRO A 221 -3.08 -6.35 -12.56
CA PRO A 221 -2.75 -5.41 -13.64
C PRO A 221 -2.39 -6.07 -14.98
N ASP A 222 -1.83 -7.30 -14.94
CA ASP A 222 -1.45 -8.04 -16.15
C ASP A 222 -2.68 -8.62 -16.91
N GLU A 223 -3.80 -8.81 -16.22
CA GLU A 223 -5.02 -9.42 -16.77
C GLU A 223 -6.10 -8.39 -17.07
N VAL A 224 -6.19 -7.34 -16.26
CA VAL A 224 -7.25 -6.33 -16.31
C VAL A 224 -6.65 -4.96 -16.50
N LYS A 225 -6.95 -4.29 -17.63
CA LYS A 225 -6.43 -2.95 -17.96
C LYS A 225 -6.91 -1.83 -17.05
N LYS A 226 -8.12 -1.97 -16.51
CA LYS A 226 -8.80 -0.96 -15.68
C LYS A 226 -9.52 -1.68 -14.55
N PRO A 227 -9.11 -1.49 -13.29
CA PRO A 227 -9.74 -2.20 -12.20
C PRO A 227 -11.17 -1.70 -11.97
N TYR A 228 -12.04 -2.57 -11.46
CA TYR A 228 -13.47 -2.36 -11.35
C TYR A 228 -13.84 -1.24 -10.37
N ASN A 229 -12.98 -1.01 -9.38
CA ASN A 229 -13.09 0.02 -8.35
C ASN A 229 -12.32 1.31 -8.72
N TYR A 230 -12.05 1.52 -10.00
CA TYR A 230 -11.38 2.71 -10.51
C TYR A 230 -12.12 3.31 -11.70
N GLU A 231 -12.31 4.63 -11.68
CA GLU A 231 -12.85 5.40 -12.80
C GLU A 231 -11.97 6.62 -13.05
N MET A 232 -11.76 6.96 -14.31
CA MET A 232 -10.95 8.11 -14.70
C MET A 232 -11.80 9.02 -15.58
N ILE A 233 -11.99 10.26 -15.13
CA ILE A 233 -12.75 11.28 -15.84
C ILE A 233 -11.79 12.40 -16.21
N GLN A 234 -11.66 12.66 -17.51
CA GLN A 234 -10.83 13.75 -18.03
C GLN A 234 -11.63 15.06 -17.97
N VAL A 235 -11.15 16.02 -17.19
CA VAL A 235 -11.76 17.35 -17.12
C VAL A 235 -11.51 18.09 -18.43
N ARG A 236 -12.51 18.85 -18.89
CA ARG A 236 -12.41 19.65 -20.11
C ARG A 236 -12.48 21.14 -19.79
N PRO A 237 -11.82 22.01 -20.58
CA PRO A 237 -11.81 23.45 -20.31
C PRO A 237 -13.19 24.14 -20.34
N ASN A 238 -14.16 23.53 -21.01
CA ASN A 238 -15.54 24.06 -21.14
C ASN A 238 -16.46 23.65 -19.98
N TRP A 239 -15.93 23.04 -18.92
CA TRP A 239 -16.71 22.67 -17.74
C TRP A 239 -16.95 23.92 -16.87
N HIS A 240 -18.20 24.33 -16.75
CA HIS A 240 -18.61 25.56 -16.05
C HIS A 240 -19.69 25.33 -14.99
N ASP A 241 -20.20 24.12 -14.88
CA ASP A 241 -21.18 23.69 -13.89
C ASP A 241 -21.09 22.17 -13.68
N SER A 242 -21.91 21.63 -12.78
CA SER A 242 -21.88 20.24 -12.37
C SER A 242 -22.51 19.26 -13.36
N THR A 243 -23.04 19.74 -14.48
CA THR A 243 -23.77 18.93 -15.46
C THR A 243 -22.92 17.79 -16.02
N GLU A 244 -21.63 18.02 -16.22
CA GLU A 244 -20.71 17.03 -16.81
C GLU A 244 -20.37 15.89 -15.83
N LEU A 245 -20.54 16.14 -14.52
CA LEU A 245 -20.36 15.12 -13.48
C LEU A 245 -21.68 14.53 -13.03
N LEU A 246 -22.73 15.34 -12.82
CA LEU A 246 -24.00 14.88 -12.26
C LEU A 246 -25.05 14.60 -13.32
N GLY A 247 -24.83 14.95 -14.58
CA GLY A 247 -25.83 14.82 -15.63
C GLY A 247 -26.89 15.91 -15.56
N TYR A 248 -27.90 15.79 -16.41
CA TYR A 248 -28.99 16.77 -16.52
C TYR A 248 -30.27 16.15 -17.05
N GLU A 249 -31.39 16.81 -16.72
CA GLU A 249 -32.68 16.55 -17.37
C GLU A 249 -32.72 17.23 -18.75
N THR A 250 -33.10 16.47 -19.77
CA THR A 250 -33.33 16.96 -21.12
C THR A 250 -34.73 16.62 -21.60
N ARG A 251 -35.26 17.45 -22.51
CA ARG A 251 -36.56 17.27 -23.16
C ARG A 251 -36.51 17.39 -24.67
N ILE A 252 -35.31 17.27 -25.25
CA ILE A 252 -35.08 17.45 -26.70
C ILE A 252 -35.90 16.44 -27.52
N SER A 253 -36.11 15.23 -27.01
CA SER A 253 -36.94 14.19 -27.65
C SER A 253 -38.45 14.43 -27.52
N GLY A 254 -38.88 15.47 -26.79
CA GLY A 254 -40.29 15.73 -26.46
C GLY A 254 -40.78 15.01 -25.20
N GLU A 255 -39.97 14.11 -24.63
CA GLU A 255 -40.24 13.43 -23.35
C GLU A 255 -39.16 13.80 -22.32
N THR A 256 -39.44 13.58 -21.03
CA THR A 256 -38.44 13.83 -19.99
C THR A 256 -37.40 12.71 -19.98
N GLU A 257 -36.13 13.06 -20.09
CA GLU A 257 -35.00 12.12 -20.04
C GLU A 257 -33.92 12.66 -19.12
N TYR A 258 -33.18 11.77 -18.45
CA TYR A 258 -32.00 12.15 -17.68
C TYR A 258 -30.76 11.58 -18.33
N VAL A 259 -29.78 12.44 -18.60
CA VAL A 259 -28.48 12.06 -19.17
C VAL A 259 -27.55 11.69 -18.03
N LEU A 260 -27.33 10.40 -17.80
CA LEU A 260 -26.44 9.89 -16.76
C LEU A 260 -24.97 9.90 -17.19
N THR A 261 -24.10 10.21 -16.25
CA THR A 261 -22.64 10.27 -16.41
C THR A 261 -21.96 9.03 -15.84
N ASP A 262 -20.70 8.84 -16.21
CA ASP A 262 -19.88 7.75 -15.68
C ASP A 262 -19.60 7.92 -14.18
N PHE A 263 -19.56 9.15 -13.68
CA PHE A 263 -19.44 9.43 -12.26
C PHE A 263 -20.60 8.81 -11.48
N LEU A 264 -21.86 9.03 -11.90
CA LEU A 264 -23.02 8.47 -11.20
C LEU A 264 -23.08 6.95 -11.27
N ARG A 265 -22.75 6.36 -12.43
CA ARG A 265 -22.63 4.90 -12.57
C ARG A 265 -21.57 4.34 -11.62
N PHE A 266 -20.46 5.06 -11.46
CA PHE A 266 -19.40 4.71 -10.53
C PHE A 266 -19.84 4.82 -9.07
N LEU A 267 -20.60 5.85 -8.69
CA LEU A 267 -21.20 5.98 -7.35
C LEU A 267 -22.16 4.83 -7.03
N ALA A 268 -23.03 4.46 -7.96
CA ALA A 268 -23.96 3.34 -7.79
C ALA A 268 -23.20 2.02 -7.58
N LYS A 269 -22.10 1.83 -8.31
CA LYS A 269 -21.21 0.69 -8.14
C LYS A 269 -20.50 0.70 -6.78
N ALA A 270 -20.01 1.86 -6.33
CA ALA A 270 -19.36 2.01 -5.03
C ALA A 270 -20.30 1.69 -3.86
N TRP A 271 -21.55 2.14 -3.91
CA TRP A 271 -22.61 1.77 -2.95
C TRP A 271 -22.88 0.26 -2.93
N TYR A 272 -22.82 -0.39 -4.10
CA TYR A 272 -23.00 -1.83 -4.18
C TYR A 272 -21.79 -2.61 -3.63
N PHE A 273 -20.57 -2.07 -3.67
CA PHE A 273 -19.36 -2.70 -3.14
C PHE A 273 -18.77 -1.89 -1.98
N GLU A 274 -19.61 -1.58 -0.98
CA GLU A 274 -19.30 -0.69 0.14
C GLU A 274 -18.01 -1.05 0.91
N GLU A 275 -17.64 -2.35 0.95
CA GLU A 275 -16.45 -2.86 1.64
C GLU A 275 -15.14 -2.69 0.84
N THR A 276 -15.22 -2.21 -0.39
CA THR A 276 -14.05 -1.99 -1.26
C THR A 276 -13.85 -0.50 -1.48
N PRO A 277 -12.64 0.07 -1.33
CA PRO A 277 -12.36 1.45 -1.69
C PRO A 277 -12.53 1.70 -3.19
N PHE A 278 -13.25 2.75 -3.56
CA PHE A 278 -13.50 3.17 -4.95
C PHE A 278 -12.75 4.46 -5.26
N PHE A 279 -11.87 4.41 -6.25
CA PHE A 279 -10.98 5.52 -6.61
C PHE A 279 -11.48 6.22 -7.88
N LEU A 280 -11.96 7.45 -7.72
CA LEU A 280 -12.24 8.35 -8.84
C LEU A 280 -11.02 9.23 -9.12
N CYS A 281 -10.45 9.12 -10.31
CA CYS A 281 -9.37 9.98 -10.79
C CYS A 281 -9.97 11.09 -11.68
N LEU A 282 -9.93 12.34 -11.21
CA LEU A 282 -10.25 13.51 -12.04
C LEU A 282 -8.94 13.98 -12.68
N ASP A 283 -8.74 13.64 -13.95
CA ASP A 283 -7.50 13.92 -14.66
C ASP A 283 -7.47 15.37 -15.15
N GLU A 284 -6.35 16.05 -14.90
CA GLU A 284 -6.13 17.48 -15.21
C GLU A 284 -7.22 18.37 -14.61
N MET A 285 -7.47 18.18 -13.31
CA MET A 285 -8.56 18.80 -12.56
C MET A 285 -8.58 20.33 -12.69
N ASN A 286 -7.41 20.96 -12.83
CA ASN A 286 -7.26 22.40 -12.94
C ASN A 286 -7.39 22.97 -14.37
N LEU A 287 -7.82 22.17 -15.35
CA LEU A 287 -8.18 22.68 -16.69
C LEU A 287 -9.46 23.53 -16.70
N ALA A 288 -10.32 23.38 -15.70
CA ALA A 288 -11.53 24.17 -15.54
C ALA A 288 -11.63 24.70 -14.09
N PRO A 289 -12.46 25.74 -13.84
CA PRO A 289 -12.67 26.25 -12.49
C PRO A 289 -13.31 25.20 -11.58
N VAL A 290 -12.49 24.56 -10.73
CA VAL A 290 -12.92 23.42 -9.90
C VAL A 290 -14.07 23.75 -8.97
N GLU A 291 -14.10 24.95 -8.39
CA GLU A 291 -15.22 25.37 -7.55
C GLU A 291 -16.56 25.52 -8.28
N GLN A 292 -16.59 25.51 -9.61
CA GLN A 292 -17.82 25.61 -10.39
C GLN A 292 -18.36 24.22 -10.72
N TYR A 293 -17.59 23.39 -11.44
CA TYR A 293 -18.10 22.09 -11.88
C TYR A 293 -18.15 21.05 -10.76
N PHE A 294 -17.41 21.27 -9.67
CA PHE A 294 -17.34 20.34 -8.53
C PHE A 294 -18.09 20.85 -7.29
N ALA A 295 -18.89 21.92 -7.44
CA ALA A 295 -19.50 22.65 -6.32
C ALA A 295 -20.36 21.77 -5.40
N GLU A 296 -21.25 20.96 -5.97
CA GLU A 296 -22.21 20.11 -5.27
C GLU A 296 -21.49 19.00 -4.52
N TYR A 297 -20.48 18.39 -5.13
CA TYR A 297 -19.63 17.41 -4.44
C TYR A 297 -18.92 18.06 -3.24
N LEU A 298 -18.30 19.23 -3.43
CA LEU A 298 -17.62 19.96 -2.36
C LEU A 298 -18.56 20.39 -1.24
N SER A 299 -19.83 20.64 -1.55
CA SER A 299 -20.87 20.94 -0.57
C SER A 299 -21.23 19.68 0.23
N VAL A 300 -21.56 18.57 -0.45
CA VAL A 300 -21.98 17.32 0.21
C VAL A 300 -20.84 16.69 1.00
N LEU A 301 -19.59 16.81 0.54
CA LEU A 301 -18.41 16.33 1.27
C LEU A 301 -18.30 16.91 2.69
N GLU A 302 -18.82 18.12 2.92
CA GLU A 302 -18.83 18.79 4.23
C GLU A 302 -19.94 18.33 5.16
N THR A 303 -20.90 17.56 4.64
CA THR A 303 -22.03 17.02 5.42
C THR A 303 -21.73 15.62 5.96
N ARG A 304 -20.57 15.05 5.59
CA ARG A 304 -20.15 13.72 6.06
C ARG A 304 -20.06 13.71 7.57
N LYS A 305 -20.63 12.68 8.19
CA LYS A 305 -20.55 12.44 9.63
C LYS A 305 -20.60 10.95 9.94
N LEU A 306 -20.02 10.56 11.07
CA LEU A 306 -20.14 9.22 11.61
C LEU A 306 -21.48 9.09 12.35
N ASN A 307 -22.30 8.11 11.98
CA ASN A 307 -23.57 7.80 12.63
C ASN A 307 -23.70 6.29 12.85
N ASN A 308 -23.76 5.85 14.10
CA ASN A 308 -23.87 4.43 14.47
C ASN A 308 -22.83 3.53 13.78
N GLY A 309 -21.57 4.00 13.71
CA GLY A 309 -20.46 3.27 13.08
C GLY A 309 -20.46 3.29 11.54
N ARG A 310 -21.37 4.03 10.90
CA ARG A 310 -21.38 4.23 9.44
C ARG A 310 -21.19 5.68 9.07
N ILE A 311 -20.46 5.93 8.00
CA ILE A 311 -20.30 7.29 7.47
C ILE A 311 -21.47 7.60 6.53
N ILE A 312 -22.21 8.64 6.86
CA ILE A 312 -23.35 9.13 6.06
C ILE A 312 -23.09 10.55 5.58
N SER A 313 -23.78 10.97 4.53
CA SER A 313 -23.76 12.33 3.99
C SER A 313 -25.12 12.70 3.42
N ASP A 314 -25.33 13.99 3.15
CA ASP A 314 -26.49 14.47 2.43
C ASP A 314 -26.53 13.92 1.00
N SER A 315 -27.70 13.97 0.37
CA SER A 315 -27.89 13.46 -0.98
C SER A 315 -27.21 14.36 -2.01
N LEU A 316 -26.38 13.78 -2.88
CA LEU A 316 -25.75 14.47 -4.02
C LEU A 316 -26.73 14.63 -5.18
N LEU A 317 -27.54 13.60 -5.44
CA LEU A 317 -28.73 13.71 -6.29
C LEU A 317 -29.98 13.50 -5.47
N PRO A 318 -31.04 14.30 -5.68
CA PRO A 318 -32.29 14.15 -4.96
C PRO A 318 -32.94 12.78 -5.20
N PRO A 319 -33.91 12.38 -4.35
CA PRO A 319 -34.69 11.15 -4.52
C PRO A 319 -35.15 10.93 -5.96
N LEU A 320 -34.89 9.74 -6.52
CA LEU A 320 -35.16 9.49 -7.94
C LEU A 320 -36.67 9.43 -8.27
N ASN A 321 -37.55 9.41 -7.27
CA ASN A 321 -39.00 9.58 -7.45
C ASN A 321 -39.41 11.03 -7.76
N ASN A 322 -38.51 12.01 -7.59
CA ASN A 322 -38.78 13.41 -7.89
C ASN A 322 -38.74 13.73 -9.40
N TYR A 323 -38.19 12.82 -10.22
CA TYR A 323 -38.13 13.01 -11.66
C TYR A 323 -39.46 12.67 -12.33
N GLY A 324 -39.73 13.32 -13.46
CA GLY A 324 -40.95 13.12 -14.23
C GLY A 324 -41.08 11.74 -14.88
N LYS A 325 -41.98 11.64 -15.86
CA LYS A 325 -42.20 10.44 -16.65
C LYS A 325 -41.71 10.60 -18.08
N LYS A 326 -41.23 9.49 -18.64
CA LYS A 326 -41.00 9.27 -20.07
C LYS A 326 -42.09 8.31 -20.57
N GLY A 327 -43.09 8.82 -21.29
CA GLY A 327 -44.31 8.08 -21.58
C GLY A 327 -44.98 7.58 -20.29
N ASN A 328 -45.08 6.25 -20.13
CA ASN A 328 -45.65 5.59 -18.95
C ASN A 328 -44.61 5.17 -17.89
N THR A 329 -43.32 5.38 -18.14
CA THR A 329 -42.23 4.92 -17.27
C THR A 329 -41.65 6.09 -16.49
N TRP A 330 -41.39 5.91 -15.20
CA TRP A 330 -40.70 6.94 -14.40
C TRP A 330 -39.25 7.07 -14.84
N VAL A 331 -38.77 8.31 -15.02
CA VAL A 331 -37.37 8.57 -15.39
C VAL A 331 -36.42 8.00 -14.34
N GLY A 332 -36.78 8.08 -13.05
CA GLY A 332 -36.03 7.44 -11.97
C GLY A 332 -35.85 5.93 -12.16
N ASP A 333 -36.87 5.19 -12.63
CA ASP A 333 -36.73 3.75 -12.90
C ASP A 333 -35.81 3.46 -14.09
N ILE A 334 -35.83 4.32 -15.11
CA ILE A 334 -34.90 4.26 -16.24
C ILE A 334 -33.47 4.49 -15.74
N MET A 335 -33.26 5.52 -14.90
CA MET A 335 -31.96 5.82 -14.30
C MET A 335 -31.46 4.62 -13.48
N MET A 336 -32.30 4.03 -12.63
CA MET A 336 -31.93 2.85 -11.84
C MET A 336 -31.49 1.67 -12.70
N ASN A 337 -32.14 1.46 -13.85
CA ASN A 337 -31.78 0.38 -14.76
C ASN A 337 -30.41 0.60 -15.42
N ASP A 338 -30.06 1.86 -15.71
CA ASP A 338 -28.72 2.21 -16.21
C ASP A 338 -27.66 2.09 -15.10
N LEU A 339 -27.91 2.69 -13.93
CA LEU A 339 -27.01 2.68 -12.77
C LEU A 339 -26.66 1.26 -12.32
N PHE A 340 -27.65 0.36 -12.27
CA PHE A 340 -27.49 -1.03 -11.85
C PHE A 340 -27.50 -2.03 -13.03
N GLY A 341 -27.14 -1.61 -14.25
CA GLY A 341 -27.13 -2.47 -15.44
C GLY A 341 -26.34 -3.79 -15.29
N LYS A 342 -26.60 -4.76 -16.18
CA LYS A 342 -26.14 -6.17 -16.04
C LYS A 342 -24.64 -6.42 -16.27
N ASP A 343 -23.88 -5.42 -16.70
CA ASP A 343 -22.54 -5.62 -17.29
C ASP A 343 -21.35 -5.29 -16.37
N TRP A 344 -21.54 -5.30 -15.05
CA TRP A 344 -20.40 -5.14 -14.16
C TRP A 344 -19.47 -6.35 -14.26
N LYS A 345 -18.21 -6.11 -14.61
CA LYS A 345 -17.16 -7.13 -14.72
C LYS A 345 -16.12 -6.96 -13.63
N ILE A 346 -15.72 -8.07 -13.01
CA ILE A 346 -14.61 -8.20 -12.06
C ILE A 346 -13.79 -9.42 -12.50
N ASN A 347 -12.48 -9.27 -12.62
CA ASN A 347 -11.56 -10.28 -13.14
C ASN A 347 -12.00 -10.84 -14.50
N GLY A 348 -12.52 -9.96 -15.36
CA GLY A 348 -13.05 -10.31 -16.68
C GLY A 348 -14.36 -11.10 -16.68
N LYS A 349 -14.93 -11.42 -15.51
CA LYS A 349 -16.18 -12.17 -15.35
C LYS A 349 -17.33 -11.23 -14.99
N SER A 350 -18.51 -11.46 -15.56
CA SER A 350 -19.72 -10.74 -15.16
C SER A 350 -20.08 -11.07 -13.71
N VAL A 351 -20.44 -10.04 -12.94
CA VAL A 351 -20.85 -10.17 -11.55
C VAL A 351 -22.31 -10.57 -11.48
N GLU A 352 -22.58 -11.72 -10.88
CA GLU A 352 -23.95 -12.06 -10.47
C GLU A 352 -24.35 -11.21 -9.27
N LYS A 353 -25.35 -10.35 -9.46
CA LYS A 353 -25.79 -9.43 -8.41
C LYS A 353 -26.73 -10.12 -7.42
N ASN A 354 -26.49 -9.88 -6.14
CA ASN A 354 -27.41 -10.24 -5.09
C ASN A 354 -28.67 -9.36 -5.23
N LYS A 355 -29.79 -10.00 -5.57
CA LYS A 355 -31.08 -9.33 -5.82
C LYS A 355 -31.59 -8.54 -4.62
N GLU A 356 -31.38 -9.04 -3.40
CA GLU A 356 -31.81 -8.36 -2.17
C GLU A 356 -31.00 -7.08 -1.92
N ARG A 357 -29.69 -7.15 -2.10
CA ARG A 357 -28.81 -5.97 -1.96
C ARG A 357 -29.18 -4.91 -2.98
N GLU A 358 -29.35 -5.30 -4.25
CA GLU A 358 -29.74 -4.38 -5.31
C GLU A 358 -31.13 -3.76 -5.05
N ALA A 359 -32.10 -4.56 -4.61
CA ALA A 359 -33.43 -4.06 -4.27
C ALA A 359 -33.40 -3.01 -3.15
N ARG A 360 -32.59 -3.22 -2.10
CA ARG A 360 -32.40 -2.24 -1.02
C ARG A 360 -31.79 -0.94 -1.52
N LEU A 361 -30.75 -1.01 -2.33
CA LEU A 361 -30.10 0.19 -2.90
C LEU A 361 -31.02 0.95 -3.86
N ARG A 362 -31.80 0.23 -4.68
CA ARG A 362 -32.83 0.83 -5.53
C ARG A 362 -33.92 1.53 -4.72
N GLU A 363 -34.28 1.02 -3.55
CA GLU A 363 -35.27 1.70 -2.71
C GLU A 363 -34.67 2.93 -2.01
N GLN A 364 -33.43 2.82 -1.53
CA GLN A 364 -32.69 3.95 -0.97
C GLN A 364 -32.55 5.09 -1.98
N PHE A 365 -32.05 4.80 -3.19
CA PHE A 365 -31.88 5.83 -4.23
C PHE A 365 -33.23 6.43 -4.67
N ARG A 366 -34.32 5.66 -4.60
CA ARG A 366 -35.67 6.14 -4.94
C ARG A 366 -36.20 7.13 -3.92
N THR A 367 -35.97 6.89 -2.63
CA THR A 367 -36.62 7.61 -1.51
C THR A 367 -35.72 8.66 -0.87
N GLU A 368 -34.42 8.40 -0.78
CA GLU A 368 -33.41 9.26 -0.13
C GLU A 368 -32.49 9.94 -1.15
N GLY A 369 -32.41 9.41 -2.37
CA GLY A 369 -31.51 9.88 -3.43
C GLY A 369 -30.13 9.23 -3.37
N ILE A 370 -29.17 9.82 -4.10
CA ILE A 370 -27.82 9.27 -4.23
C ILE A 370 -26.87 10.11 -3.39
N ALA A 371 -26.53 9.65 -2.19
CA ALA A 371 -25.52 10.28 -1.33
C ALA A 371 -24.10 9.83 -1.70
N LEU A 372 -23.07 10.45 -1.10
CA LEU A 372 -21.69 10.00 -1.29
C LEU A 372 -21.46 8.66 -0.59
N PRO A 373 -20.99 7.62 -1.32
CA PRO A 373 -20.57 6.36 -0.72
C PRO A 373 -19.44 6.57 0.29
N PRO A 374 -19.43 5.88 1.44
CA PRO A 374 -18.41 6.05 2.47
C PRO A 374 -17.00 5.63 1.98
N ASN A 375 -16.96 4.71 1.03
CA ASN A 375 -15.79 4.13 0.39
C ASN A 375 -15.30 4.87 -0.87
N LEU A 376 -15.93 6.00 -1.25
CA LEU A 376 -15.49 6.81 -2.37
C LEU A 376 -14.29 7.68 -1.99
N ILE A 377 -13.25 7.62 -2.81
CA ILE A 377 -12.02 8.40 -2.73
C ILE A 377 -11.86 9.16 -4.05
N VAL A 378 -11.79 10.49 -3.98
CA VAL A 378 -11.57 11.32 -5.16
C VAL A 378 -10.13 11.82 -5.17
N MET A 379 -9.43 11.58 -6.27
CA MET A 379 -8.07 12.08 -6.51
C MET A 379 -8.04 12.93 -7.77
N GLY A 380 -7.74 14.22 -7.63
CA GLY A 380 -7.53 15.13 -8.76
C GLY A 380 -6.07 15.21 -9.14
N THR A 381 -5.73 14.97 -10.40
CA THR A 381 -4.36 15.24 -10.90
C THR A 381 -4.26 16.68 -11.36
N VAL A 382 -3.17 17.33 -11.00
CA VAL A 382 -2.93 18.75 -11.24
C VAL A 382 -1.63 18.90 -12.01
N ASN A 383 -1.69 19.64 -13.11
CA ASN A 383 -0.48 20.08 -13.81
C ASN A 383 -0.11 21.48 -13.33
N MET A 384 1.17 21.69 -13.07
CA MET A 384 1.68 22.93 -12.45
C MET A 384 2.00 24.03 -13.47
N ASP A 385 1.61 23.84 -14.74
CA ASP A 385 1.99 24.72 -15.84
C ASP A 385 1.11 25.99 -15.89
N GLU A 386 1.67 27.09 -16.41
CA GLU A 386 1.07 28.44 -16.42
C GLU A 386 -0.30 28.54 -17.12
N THR A 387 -0.70 27.52 -17.89
CA THR A 387 -1.92 27.51 -18.72
C THR A 387 -3.16 27.02 -18.00
N THR A 388 -3.12 26.83 -16.68
CA THR A 388 -4.18 26.20 -15.89
C THR A 388 -4.79 27.15 -14.84
N PHE A 389 -5.98 26.84 -14.35
CA PHE A 389 -6.65 27.64 -13.32
C PHE A 389 -5.99 27.41 -11.95
N SER A 390 -5.71 28.51 -11.23
CA SER A 390 -5.30 28.44 -9.83
C SER A 390 -6.45 27.90 -8.97
N PHE A 391 -6.15 27.08 -7.97
CA PHE A 391 -7.18 26.62 -7.04
C PHE A 391 -7.67 27.73 -6.11
N SER A 392 -8.99 27.87 -6.01
CA SER A 392 -9.58 28.69 -4.97
C SER A 392 -9.35 28.09 -3.58
N ARG A 393 -9.30 28.95 -2.56
CA ARG A 393 -9.19 28.52 -1.15
C ARG A 393 -10.31 27.57 -0.74
N LYS A 394 -11.50 27.70 -1.35
CA LYS A 394 -12.64 26.81 -1.10
C LYS A 394 -12.33 25.36 -1.45
N VAL A 395 -11.55 25.13 -2.51
CA VAL A 395 -11.13 23.78 -2.94
C VAL A 395 -10.01 23.27 -2.04
N LEU A 396 -8.97 24.08 -1.81
CA LEU A 396 -7.82 23.70 -0.97
C LEU A 396 -8.22 23.39 0.48
N ASP A 397 -9.19 24.12 1.02
CA ASP A 397 -9.74 23.84 2.35
C ASP A 397 -10.34 22.43 2.46
N ARG A 398 -10.86 21.87 1.37
CA ARG A 398 -11.59 20.61 1.34
C ARG A 398 -10.76 19.42 0.85
N ALA A 399 -9.54 19.66 0.38
CA ALA A 399 -8.68 18.65 -0.23
C ALA A 399 -7.33 18.51 0.49
N MET A 400 -6.78 17.30 0.55
CA MET A 400 -5.36 17.08 0.89
C MET A 400 -4.50 17.32 -0.33
N THR A 401 -3.44 18.12 -0.21
CA THR A 401 -2.53 18.37 -1.34
C THR A 401 -1.25 17.58 -1.19
N ILE A 402 -0.91 16.74 -2.17
CA ILE A 402 0.36 15.99 -2.19
C ILE A 402 1.15 16.40 -3.43
N GLU A 403 2.37 16.90 -3.21
CA GLU A 403 3.32 17.19 -4.29
C GLU A 403 4.13 15.94 -4.68
N MET A 404 4.15 15.66 -5.98
CA MET A 404 4.87 14.56 -6.62
C MET A 404 5.99 15.13 -7.50
N ASN A 405 6.95 15.80 -6.87
CA ASN A 405 8.08 16.45 -7.57
C ASN A 405 9.33 15.56 -7.67
N LYS A 406 9.40 14.47 -6.91
CA LYS A 406 10.53 13.53 -6.98
C LYS A 406 10.41 12.70 -8.24
N VAL A 407 11.36 12.87 -9.15
CA VAL A 407 11.49 12.05 -10.36
C VAL A 407 12.41 10.88 -10.05
N ASP A 408 11.86 9.67 -10.15
CA ASP A 408 12.62 8.43 -10.07
C ASP A 408 12.74 7.83 -11.47
N PHE A 409 13.92 7.99 -12.09
CA PHE A 409 14.22 7.42 -13.41
C PHE A 409 14.44 5.91 -13.37
N SER A 410 14.68 5.34 -12.18
CA SER A 410 14.90 3.90 -12.00
C SER A 410 13.60 3.14 -11.77
N GLY A 411 12.58 3.82 -11.25
CA GLY A 411 11.26 3.26 -10.98
C GLY A 411 10.46 2.97 -12.24
N GLY A 412 9.64 1.91 -12.20
CA GLY A 412 8.71 1.59 -13.28
C GLY A 412 9.33 0.85 -14.47
N LEU A 413 10.61 0.46 -14.38
CA LEU A 413 11.34 -0.25 -15.43
C LEU A 413 11.15 -1.76 -15.40
N THR A 414 10.68 -2.31 -14.26
CA THR A 414 10.46 -3.74 -14.08
C THR A 414 8.97 -4.07 -13.91
N LYS A 415 8.59 -5.32 -14.20
CA LYS A 415 7.22 -5.81 -13.91
C LYS A 415 6.86 -5.73 -12.42
N LYS A 416 7.87 -5.77 -11.53
CA LYS A 416 7.72 -5.64 -10.07
C LYS A 416 7.18 -4.26 -9.69
N ASP A 417 7.62 -3.20 -10.38
CA ASP A 417 7.19 -1.82 -10.11
C ASP A 417 5.72 -1.54 -10.50
N CYS A 418 5.08 -2.48 -11.22
CA CYS A 418 3.68 -2.41 -11.61
C CYS A 418 2.78 -3.24 -10.69
N ARG A 419 3.34 -4.14 -9.88
CA ARG A 419 2.61 -5.06 -9.02
C ARG A 419 2.60 -4.54 -7.59
N VAL A 420 1.41 -4.18 -7.11
CA VAL A 420 1.19 -3.78 -5.72
C VAL A 420 0.59 -4.97 -5.00
N ALA A 421 1.09 -5.30 -3.80
CA ALA A 421 0.46 -6.30 -2.96
C ALA A 421 -0.98 -5.91 -2.64
N PRO A 422 -1.84 -6.90 -2.41
CA PRO A 422 -3.15 -6.63 -1.83
C PRO A 422 -3.01 -5.85 -0.51
N ILE A 423 -3.65 -4.70 -0.45
CA ILE A 423 -3.85 -3.91 0.77
C ILE A 423 -5.28 -4.16 1.23
N ALA A 424 -5.47 -4.51 2.51
CA ALA A 424 -6.79 -4.69 3.08
C ALA A 424 -7.58 -3.36 3.03
N SER A 425 -8.85 -3.42 2.63
CA SER A 425 -9.73 -2.24 2.53
C SER A 425 -9.75 -1.39 3.79
N GLU A 426 -9.77 -2.03 4.97
CA GLU A 426 -9.78 -1.42 6.31
C GLU A 426 -8.57 -0.51 6.56
N ILE A 427 -7.45 -0.76 5.87
CA ILE A 427 -6.25 0.08 5.97
C ILE A 427 -6.43 1.39 5.22
N ILE A 428 -7.33 1.48 4.24
CA ILE A 428 -7.55 2.70 3.44
C ILE A 428 -8.81 3.45 3.89
N LEU A 429 -9.88 2.72 4.20
CA LEU A 429 -11.16 3.33 4.52
C LEU A 429 -11.10 4.14 5.82
N PRO A 430 -11.71 5.34 5.86
CA PRO A 430 -11.76 6.15 7.05
C PRO A 430 -12.67 5.50 8.10
N ASN A 431 -12.22 5.51 9.36
CA ASN A 431 -12.99 5.04 10.52
C ASN A 431 -13.58 6.20 11.35
N ALA A 432 -13.19 7.44 11.04
CA ALA A 432 -13.65 8.67 11.65
C ALA A 432 -13.77 9.77 10.59
N VAL A 433 -14.60 10.79 10.84
CA VAL A 433 -14.83 11.90 9.89
C VAL A 433 -14.50 13.25 10.53
N GLU A 434 -14.74 13.39 11.83
CA GLU A 434 -14.51 14.61 12.57
C GLU A 434 -13.60 14.37 13.78
N ALA A 435 -12.93 15.43 14.26
CA ALA A 435 -12.07 15.32 15.44
C ALA A 435 -12.83 14.85 16.69
N MET A 436 -14.12 15.20 16.81
CA MET A 436 -14.93 14.77 17.95
C MET A 436 -15.06 13.25 18.04
N ASP A 437 -14.98 12.54 16.91
CA ASP A 437 -15.10 11.07 16.85
C ASP A 437 -13.91 10.38 17.55
N VAL A 438 -12.79 11.08 17.73
CA VAL A 438 -11.51 10.51 18.20
C VAL A 438 -10.90 11.27 19.39
N TYR A 439 -11.40 12.46 19.72
CA TYR A 439 -10.79 13.37 20.69
C TYR A 439 -10.74 12.76 22.10
N GLU A 440 -11.87 12.28 22.62
CA GLU A 440 -11.97 11.76 24.00
C GLU A 440 -11.01 10.59 24.24
N ALA A 441 -10.82 9.72 23.25
CA ALA A 441 -9.93 8.56 23.35
C ALA A 441 -8.44 8.90 23.19
N ASN A 442 -8.10 10.08 22.65
CA ASN A 442 -6.73 10.44 22.25
C ASN A 442 -6.34 11.86 22.70
N GLN A 443 -6.84 12.30 23.84
CA GLN A 443 -6.77 13.70 24.28
C GLN A 443 -5.34 14.26 24.29
N ILE A 444 -4.37 13.51 24.82
CA ILE A 444 -2.96 13.94 24.90
C ILE A 444 -2.40 14.29 23.50
N ILE A 445 -2.56 13.37 22.53
CA ILE A 445 -2.08 13.58 21.17
C ILE A 445 -2.82 14.76 20.52
N CYS A 446 -4.13 14.84 20.71
CA CYS A 446 -4.94 15.93 20.16
C CYS A 446 -4.53 17.29 20.70
N ASP A 447 -4.22 17.39 21.99
CA ASP A 447 -3.82 18.64 22.63
C ASP A 447 -2.45 19.13 22.14
N HIS A 448 -1.49 18.23 21.89
CA HIS A 448 -0.25 18.59 21.21
C HIS A 448 -0.49 19.13 19.79
N VAL A 449 -1.40 18.51 19.01
CA VAL A 449 -1.77 19.00 17.67
C VAL A 449 -2.41 20.39 17.75
N ILE A 450 -3.30 20.61 18.73
CA ILE A 450 -3.96 21.91 18.96
C ILE A 450 -2.93 22.97 19.36
N SER A 451 -1.99 22.64 20.26
CA SER A 451 -0.90 23.51 20.69
C SER A 451 -0.05 23.93 19.49
N TYR A 452 0.40 22.97 18.67
CA TYR A 452 1.14 23.21 17.43
C TYR A 452 0.40 24.17 16.50
N LEU A 453 -0.87 23.88 16.18
CA LEU A 453 -1.67 24.73 15.30
C LEU A 453 -1.93 26.12 15.87
N THR A 454 -2.04 26.26 17.20
CA THR A 454 -2.23 27.56 17.85
C THR A 454 -1.01 28.44 17.65
N GLU A 455 0.19 27.88 17.79
CA GLU A 455 1.46 28.59 17.54
C GLU A 455 1.60 29.00 16.07
N ILE A 456 1.36 28.07 15.13
CA ILE A 456 1.40 28.36 13.69
C ILE A 456 0.39 29.45 13.30
N ASN A 457 -0.85 29.36 13.80
CA ASN A 457 -1.89 30.35 13.48
C ASN A 457 -1.58 31.72 14.11
N GLY A 458 -0.84 31.76 15.22
CA GLY A 458 -0.27 32.96 15.81
C GLY A 458 0.69 33.69 14.86
N THR A 459 1.54 32.95 14.14
CA THR A 459 2.42 33.51 13.10
C THR A 459 1.64 33.99 11.87
N LEU A 460 0.54 33.32 11.53
CA LEU A 460 -0.35 33.72 10.43
C LEU A 460 -1.25 34.91 10.78
N GLU A 461 -1.22 35.37 12.04
CA GLU A 461 -2.01 36.51 12.51
C GLU A 461 -1.63 37.80 11.76
N GLY A 462 -2.62 38.52 11.24
CA GLY A 462 -2.38 39.70 10.39
C GLY A 462 -2.16 39.38 8.91
N THR A 463 -2.21 38.10 8.53
CA THR A 463 -2.18 37.65 7.12
C THR A 463 -3.54 37.06 6.72
N PRO A 464 -3.83 36.94 5.40
CA PRO A 464 -5.04 36.27 4.96
C PRO A 464 -4.94 34.74 5.07
N PHE A 465 -3.83 34.14 5.53
CA PHE A 465 -3.56 32.71 5.40
C PHE A 465 -3.96 31.86 6.62
N LYS A 466 -4.60 32.47 7.63
CA LYS A 466 -5.06 31.76 8.84
C LYS A 466 -5.81 30.47 8.53
N VAL A 467 -5.64 29.52 9.42
CA VAL A 467 -6.33 28.23 9.43
C VAL A 467 -7.39 28.18 10.53
N ALA A 468 -8.36 27.30 10.37
CA ALA A 468 -9.53 27.20 11.23
C ALA A 468 -9.86 25.74 11.60
N TYR A 469 -11.03 25.53 12.20
CA TYR A 469 -11.46 24.24 12.74
C TYR A 469 -11.40 23.07 11.75
N ARG A 470 -11.66 23.30 10.46
CA ARG A 470 -11.56 22.25 9.43
C ARG A 470 -10.14 21.71 9.32
N THR A 471 -9.15 22.60 9.23
CA THR A 471 -7.73 22.23 9.21
C THR A 471 -7.34 21.52 10.50
N ARG A 472 -7.82 21.97 11.66
CA ARG A 472 -7.60 21.28 12.93
C ARG A 472 -8.13 19.84 12.89
N ASN A 473 -9.36 19.63 12.41
CA ASN A 473 -9.94 18.29 12.33
C ASN A 473 -9.07 17.36 11.47
N GLU A 474 -8.65 17.85 10.32
CA GLU A 474 -7.81 17.11 9.39
C GLU A 474 -6.42 16.78 9.96
N PHE A 475 -5.80 17.71 10.68
CA PHE A 475 -4.52 17.48 11.37
C PHE A 475 -4.64 16.36 12.42
N ILE A 476 -5.69 16.39 13.25
CA ILE A 476 -5.91 15.36 14.27
C ILE A 476 -6.09 13.99 13.61
N LEU A 477 -6.96 13.88 12.60
CA LEU A 477 -7.23 12.61 11.92
C LEU A 477 -5.98 12.07 11.21
N TYR A 478 -5.19 12.95 10.56
CA TYR A 478 -3.97 12.54 9.88
C TYR A 478 -2.89 12.06 10.86
N VAL A 479 -2.68 12.80 11.96
CA VAL A 479 -1.68 12.42 12.97
C VAL A 479 -2.05 11.07 13.58
N LEU A 480 -3.30 10.87 14.01
CA LEU A 480 -3.74 9.60 14.58
C LEU A 480 -3.64 8.44 13.58
N ALA A 481 -4.02 8.67 12.32
CA ALA A 481 -3.83 7.68 11.27
C ALA A 481 -2.34 7.34 11.06
N ASN A 482 -1.44 8.32 11.14
CA ASN A 482 -0.02 8.12 10.97
C ASN A 482 0.63 7.33 12.13
N LEU A 483 0.13 7.51 13.35
CA LEU A 483 0.65 6.82 14.53
C LEU A 483 0.33 5.31 14.55
N GLN A 484 -0.51 4.83 13.64
CA GLN A 484 -0.82 3.40 13.49
C GLN A 484 0.29 2.63 12.74
N TYR A 485 1.19 3.30 12.03
CA TYR A 485 2.23 2.63 11.25
C TYR A 485 3.43 2.24 12.11
N GLU A 486 3.89 1.00 12.01
CA GLU A 486 5.11 0.51 12.67
C GLU A 486 6.37 1.18 12.08
N GLY A 487 7.46 1.23 12.86
CA GLY A 487 8.73 1.85 12.47
C GLY A 487 9.30 2.73 13.59
N ASN A 488 9.81 3.92 13.21
CA ASN A 488 10.39 4.92 14.12
C ASN A 488 9.52 5.16 15.37
N ASP A 489 10.11 5.73 16.42
CA ASP A 489 9.42 6.03 17.66
C ASP A 489 8.19 6.95 17.45
N VAL A 490 7.26 6.89 18.42
CA VAL A 490 5.98 7.60 18.37
C VAL A 490 6.19 9.12 18.23
N CYS A 491 7.19 9.67 18.92
CA CYS A 491 7.51 11.10 18.86
C CYS A 491 7.94 11.50 17.45
N TYR A 492 8.86 10.76 16.83
CA TYR A 492 9.26 11.00 15.43
C TYR A 492 8.06 10.90 14.47
N ARG A 493 7.23 9.86 14.61
CA ARG A 493 6.03 9.69 13.75
C ARG A 493 5.04 10.85 13.92
N MET A 494 4.92 11.40 15.12
CA MET A 494 4.11 12.58 15.38
C MET A 494 4.68 13.83 14.70
N ILE A 495 5.97 14.11 14.91
CA ILE A 495 6.68 15.24 14.29
C ILE A 495 6.56 15.16 12.76
N ARG A 496 6.76 13.97 12.19
CA ARG A 496 6.63 13.73 10.76
C ARG A 496 5.23 14.02 10.24
N ALA A 497 4.20 13.61 10.96
CA ALA A 497 2.81 13.86 10.57
C ALA A 497 2.46 15.35 10.61
N LEU A 498 2.91 16.09 11.64
CA LEU A 498 2.71 17.53 11.76
C LEU A 498 3.43 18.30 10.63
N ASP A 499 4.67 17.92 10.32
CA ASP A 499 5.46 18.51 9.25
C ASP A 499 4.80 18.30 7.88
N GLU A 500 4.35 17.08 7.59
CA GLU A 500 3.62 16.76 6.36
C GLU A 500 2.28 17.48 6.27
N MET A 501 1.49 17.52 7.33
CA MET A 501 0.23 18.26 7.32
C MET A 501 0.44 19.76 7.13
N THR A 502 1.52 20.32 7.68
CA THR A 502 1.88 21.72 7.45
C THR A 502 2.16 21.98 5.98
N LEU A 503 2.91 21.10 5.32
CA LEU A 503 3.09 21.15 3.87
C LEU A 503 1.75 21.06 3.11
N MET A 504 0.96 20.02 3.37
CA MET A 504 -0.23 19.69 2.59
C MET A 504 -1.38 20.69 2.78
N LYS A 505 -1.52 21.28 3.98
CA LYS A 505 -2.70 22.08 4.37
C LYS A 505 -2.43 23.53 4.73
N VAL A 506 -1.24 23.88 5.19
CA VAL A 506 -0.90 25.27 5.54
C VAL A 506 -0.19 25.92 4.37
N LEU A 507 0.93 25.34 3.93
CA LEU A 507 1.78 25.94 2.89
C LEU A 507 1.10 25.98 1.51
N SER A 508 0.26 24.99 1.19
CA SER A 508 -0.49 24.93 -0.07
C SER A 508 -1.42 26.12 -0.32
N ARG A 509 -1.77 26.88 0.74
CA ARG A 509 -2.63 28.06 0.68
C ARG A 509 -1.86 29.37 0.55
N ILE A 510 -0.54 29.34 0.75
CA ILE A 510 0.30 30.53 0.79
C ILE A 510 0.78 30.85 -0.63
N GLU A 511 0.35 32.01 -1.11
CA GLU A 511 0.69 32.53 -2.42
C GLU A 511 0.51 34.05 -2.45
N GLY A 512 1.35 34.74 -3.21
CA GLY A 512 1.30 36.19 -3.33
C GLY A 512 2.63 36.83 -3.63
N ASP A 513 2.55 38.13 -3.91
CA ASP A 513 3.70 39.01 -3.98
C ASP A 513 4.25 39.33 -2.58
N LYS A 514 5.33 40.12 -2.53
CA LYS A 514 5.92 40.55 -1.25
C LYS A 514 4.91 41.25 -0.35
N ASN A 515 3.98 42.04 -0.89
CA ASN A 515 2.98 42.76 -0.11
C ASN A 515 1.99 41.84 0.59
N LYS A 516 1.44 40.86 -0.14
CA LYS A 516 0.49 39.88 0.41
C LYS A 516 1.13 38.94 1.43
N LEU A 517 2.46 38.74 1.34
CA LEU A 517 3.24 37.93 2.26
C LEU A 517 3.86 38.72 3.42
N MET A 518 3.69 40.04 3.48
CA MET A 518 4.06 40.80 4.68
C MET A 518 3.12 40.46 5.82
N ASN A 519 3.68 40.25 6.99
CA ASN A 519 2.88 40.21 8.21
C ASN A 519 2.58 41.66 8.65
N LEU A 520 1.31 42.01 8.85
CA LEU A 520 0.93 43.36 9.30
C LEU A 520 1.18 43.59 10.80
N LYS A 521 1.37 42.52 11.59
CA LYS A 521 1.61 42.56 13.03
C LYS A 521 3.07 42.30 13.42
N GLN A 522 3.87 41.77 12.52
CA GLN A 522 5.29 41.44 12.73
C GLN A 522 6.13 42.07 11.63
N THR A 523 7.40 42.36 11.89
CA THR A 523 8.32 42.86 10.86
C THR A 523 8.90 41.68 10.09
N GLY A 524 8.55 41.52 8.82
CA GLY A 524 9.17 40.50 7.98
C GLY A 524 8.25 39.88 6.94
N CYS A 525 8.75 38.82 6.32
CA CYS A 525 8.03 37.98 5.38
C CYS A 525 7.48 36.78 6.14
N VAL A 526 6.19 36.50 6.01
CA VAL A 526 5.51 35.39 6.69
C VAL A 526 6.21 34.04 6.46
N LEU A 527 6.89 33.85 5.34
CA LEU A 527 7.65 32.63 5.04
C LEU A 527 8.82 32.40 6.01
N ASP A 528 9.53 33.46 6.39
CA ASP A 528 10.68 33.40 7.29
C ASP A 528 10.21 33.19 8.73
N ASP A 529 9.13 33.88 9.11
CA ASP A 529 8.49 33.75 10.42
C ASP A 529 7.92 32.33 10.60
N LEU A 530 7.28 31.77 9.57
CA LEU A 530 6.79 30.39 9.58
C LEU A 530 7.91 29.37 9.65
N ALA A 531 9.00 29.55 8.91
CA ALA A 531 10.13 28.62 8.96
C ALA A 531 10.71 28.53 10.38
N THR A 532 10.82 29.68 11.04
CA THR A 532 11.29 29.76 12.43
C THR A 532 10.29 29.12 13.38
N GLN A 533 9.00 29.46 13.26
CA GLN A 533 7.96 28.95 14.14
C GLN A 533 7.75 27.44 13.99
N ILE A 534 7.70 26.91 12.77
CA ILE A 534 7.54 25.47 12.52
C ILE A 534 8.65 24.68 13.21
N LYS A 535 9.90 25.12 13.06
CA LYS A 535 11.03 24.45 13.70
C LYS A 535 10.88 24.45 15.22
N GLN A 536 10.61 25.61 15.82
CA GLN A 536 10.43 25.75 17.27
C GLN A 536 9.26 24.90 17.80
N SER A 537 8.12 24.90 17.10
CA SER A 537 6.94 24.13 17.49
C SER A 537 7.18 22.62 17.39
N LEU A 538 7.93 22.15 16.38
CA LEU A 538 8.30 20.73 16.28
C LEU A 538 9.35 20.31 17.32
N GLU A 539 10.33 21.18 17.64
CA GLU A 539 11.27 20.97 18.75
C GLU A 539 10.55 20.93 20.11
N LYS A 540 9.53 21.76 20.29
CA LYS A 540 8.68 21.76 21.49
C LYS A 540 7.90 20.45 21.63
N VAL A 541 7.33 19.92 20.55
CA VAL A 541 6.68 18.59 20.57
C VAL A 541 7.67 17.52 21.05
N TYR A 542 8.92 17.53 20.57
CA TYR A 542 9.95 16.61 21.05
C TYR A 542 10.28 16.78 22.54
N GLN A 543 10.28 18.02 23.05
CA GLN A 543 10.54 18.30 24.46
C GLN A 543 9.39 17.83 25.35
N ASP A 544 8.16 18.11 24.95
CA ASP A 544 6.95 17.84 25.73
C ASP A 544 6.49 16.37 25.67
N PHE A 545 6.98 15.58 24.70
CA PHE A 545 6.60 14.17 24.57
C PHE A 545 7.25 13.32 25.68
N ASP A 546 6.40 12.72 26.53
CA ASP A 546 6.82 11.83 27.62
C ASP A 546 7.10 10.42 27.08
N ALA A 547 8.37 10.01 27.12
CA ALA A 547 8.80 8.73 26.55
C ALA A 547 8.79 7.64 27.62
N SER A 548 7.78 6.77 27.60
CA SER A 548 7.71 5.61 28.50
C SER A 548 8.87 4.61 28.32
N ASP A 549 9.47 4.55 27.13
CA ASP A 549 10.50 3.57 26.74
C ASP A 549 11.89 4.19 26.42
N ASN A 550 12.20 5.39 26.92
CA ASN A 550 13.51 6.08 26.81
C ASN A 550 14.05 6.41 25.40
N GLU A 551 13.46 5.92 24.31
CA GLU A 551 13.87 6.27 22.95
C GLU A 551 12.88 7.25 22.30
N LYS A 552 13.32 8.50 22.13
CA LYS A 552 12.65 9.50 21.29
C LYS A 552 13.64 10.07 20.29
N SER A 553 13.21 10.21 19.03
CA SER A 553 14.04 10.80 17.97
C SER A 553 13.38 12.02 17.32
N ILE A 554 14.22 12.83 16.69
CA ILE A 554 13.86 14.02 15.92
C ILE A 554 14.79 14.08 14.70
N TYR A 555 14.52 14.99 13.76
CA TYR A 555 15.39 15.22 12.61
C TYR A 555 16.81 15.60 13.04
N ASN A 556 17.79 14.95 12.43
CA ASN A 556 19.20 15.29 12.61
C ASN A 556 19.57 16.49 11.75
N ASP A 557 19.03 16.55 10.53
CA ASP A 557 19.23 17.64 9.57
C ASP A 557 17.89 18.17 9.07
N TRP A 558 17.37 19.20 9.75
CA TRP A 558 16.13 19.89 9.40
C TRP A 558 16.07 20.35 7.95
N ASP A 559 17.23 20.68 7.37
CA ASP A 559 17.32 21.22 6.01
C ASP A 559 17.18 20.16 4.92
N LYS A 560 17.18 18.88 5.31
CA LYS A 560 17.02 17.72 4.42
C LYS A 560 15.80 16.88 4.77
N GLU A 561 15.47 16.77 6.05
CA GLU A 561 14.45 15.84 6.54
C GLU A 561 13.06 16.47 6.66
N SER A 562 12.98 17.76 7.05
CA SER A 562 11.69 18.45 7.18
C SER A 562 11.18 18.88 5.80
N VAL A 563 10.01 18.34 5.41
CA VAL A 563 9.40 18.64 4.12
C VAL A 563 8.84 20.06 4.06
N SER A 564 8.28 20.56 5.17
CA SER A 564 7.72 21.92 5.19
C SER A 564 8.82 22.98 5.18
N LEU A 565 9.92 22.80 5.91
CA LEU A 565 11.05 23.73 5.91
C LEU A 565 11.79 23.73 4.57
N CYS A 566 11.97 22.55 3.95
CA CYS A 566 12.50 22.46 2.58
C CYS A 566 11.64 23.26 1.60
N LYS A 567 10.32 23.11 1.67
CA LYS A 567 9.39 23.81 0.78
C LYS A 567 9.38 25.32 1.03
N LEU A 568 9.41 25.77 2.28
CA LEU A 568 9.49 27.20 2.60
C LEU A 568 10.73 27.87 2.02
N LYS A 569 11.88 27.19 2.06
CA LYS A 569 13.11 27.71 1.42
C LYS A 569 12.96 27.84 -0.10
N GLU A 570 12.31 26.87 -0.74
CA GLU A 570 12.00 26.94 -2.17
C GLU A 570 11.07 28.12 -2.49
N MET A 571 9.97 28.24 -1.74
CA MET A 571 8.98 29.31 -1.85
C MET A 571 9.61 30.69 -1.65
N LYS A 572 10.52 30.83 -0.68
CA LYS A 572 11.25 32.07 -0.41
C LYS A 572 12.20 32.43 -1.55
N ARG A 573 13.00 31.48 -2.03
CA ARG A 573 13.89 31.68 -3.19
C ARG A 573 13.11 32.15 -4.42
N LYS A 574 11.92 31.60 -4.64
CA LYS A 574 11.02 32.03 -5.72
C LYS A 574 10.55 33.46 -5.52
N LEU A 575 10.03 33.79 -4.34
CA LEU A 575 9.63 35.17 -4.01
C LEU A 575 10.75 36.19 -4.27
N ASP A 576 11.99 35.84 -3.93
CA ASP A 576 13.14 36.73 -4.11
C ASP A 576 13.55 36.88 -5.58
N ASN A 577 13.39 35.83 -6.39
CA ASN A 577 13.76 35.81 -7.81
C ASN A 577 12.67 36.35 -8.75
N THR A 578 11.40 36.04 -8.50
CA THR A 578 10.27 36.33 -9.41
C THR A 578 9.30 37.38 -8.85
N TYR A 579 9.53 37.87 -7.62
CA TYR A 579 8.64 38.79 -6.89
C TYR A 579 7.25 38.22 -6.58
N TYR A 580 7.01 36.94 -6.88
CA TYR A 580 5.76 36.24 -6.60
C TYR A 580 6.06 34.84 -6.08
N CYS A 581 5.38 34.46 -5.02
CA CYS A 581 5.47 33.14 -4.44
C CYS A 581 4.19 32.35 -4.70
N THR A 582 4.35 31.08 -5.02
CA THR A 582 3.26 30.12 -5.00
C THR A 582 3.81 28.78 -4.54
N PHE A 583 2.98 28.01 -3.83
CA PHE A 583 3.29 26.64 -3.45
C PHE A 583 3.50 25.73 -4.67
N TRP A 584 2.81 26.05 -5.77
CA TRP A 584 2.55 25.18 -6.90
C TRP A 584 3.63 25.18 -7.98
N SER A 585 4.37 26.28 -8.11
CA SER A 585 5.49 26.39 -9.05
C SER A 585 6.70 25.68 -8.50
#